data_AF-A0A6G3WNC2-F1
#
_entry.id   AF-A0A6G3WNC2-F1
#
_cell.length_a   1.000
_cell.length_b   1.000
_cell.length_c   1.000
_cell.angle_alpha   90.00
_cell.angle_beta   90.00
_cell.angle_gamma   90.00
#
_symmetry.space_group_name_H-M   'P 1'
#
loop_
_entity.id
_entity.type
_entity.pdbx_description
1 polymer ?
#
loop_
_entity_poly.entity_id
_entity_poly.type
_entity_poly.pdbx_seq_one_letter_code
_entity_poly.pdbx_strand_id
1 'polypeptide(L)'
;MTCPPRTLVLPPRLTASARTLRATALRRGLRIVEATASAVPEGLGRLGWAEGTGRAGSAGSTGSAGSAGHAGSDGHAVHLHAGPSFADVVAPTLGIALLEAPADWLAQLPRTLTQRDIRATTIGEAYRLRRPAFVKSPNDKSISALVYADGSRLPGPDAVDPATVVLVSDVMTF
;
A
#
# COMPACT_ATOMS: atom_id res chain seq x y z
N MET A 1 -6.51 25.34 18.19
CA MET A 1 -6.89 24.41 17.11
C MET A 1 -6.27 23.05 17.42
N THR A 2 -7.06 22.12 17.95
CA THR A 2 -6.61 20.75 18.21
C THR A 2 -6.49 20.02 16.88
N CYS A 3 -5.34 19.38 16.63
CA CYS A 3 -5.18 18.51 15.47
C CYS A 3 -6.16 17.35 15.63
N PRO A 4 -6.91 16.96 14.58
CA PRO A 4 -7.86 15.87 14.72
C PRO A 4 -7.14 14.58 15.11
N PRO A 5 -7.82 13.65 15.82
CA PRO A 5 -7.17 12.42 16.27
C PRO A 5 -6.69 11.61 15.07
N ARG A 6 -5.45 11.13 15.15
CA ARG A 6 -4.77 10.42 14.06
C ARG A 6 -4.60 8.96 14.43
N THR A 7 -5.06 8.06 13.57
CA THR A 7 -4.99 6.60 13.77
C THR A 7 -4.12 5.96 12.69
N LEU A 8 -3.21 5.07 13.07
CA LEU A 8 -2.44 4.22 12.15
C LEU A 8 -2.97 2.78 12.24
N VAL A 9 -3.41 2.24 11.11
CA VAL A 9 -3.88 0.86 10.94
C VAL A 9 -2.77 -0.01 10.34
N LEU A 10 -2.52 -1.17 10.94
CA LEU A 10 -1.46 -2.10 10.58
C LEU A 10 -2.00 -3.54 10.42
N PRO A 11 -1.38 -4.37 9.54
CA PRO A 11 -1.74 -5.77 9.37
C PRO A 11 -1.29 -6.63 10.57
N PRO A 12 -1.82 -7.86 10.73
CA PRO A 12 -1.51 -8.74 11.88
C PRO A 12 -0.04 -9.17 11.97
N ARG A 13 0.68 -9.20 10.85
CA ARG A 13 2.09 -9.60 10.79
C ARG A 13 2.94 -8.42 10.36
N LEU A 14 3.66 -7.83 11.32
CA LEU A 14 4.50 -6.66 11.06
C LEU A 14 5.87 -7.06 10.51
N THR A 15 6.26 -6.42 9.42
CA THR A 15 7.66 -6.38 8.96
C THR A 15 8.51 -5.54 9.92
N ALA A 16 9.84 -5.61 9.80
CA ALA A 16 10.74 -4.75 10.59
C ALA A 16 10.44 -3.25 10.39
N SER A 17 10.20 -2.82 9.14
CA SER A 17 9.83 -1.44 8.83
C SER A 17 8.49 -1.04 9.45
N ALA A 18 7.47 -1.92 9.41
CA ALA A 18 6.18 -1.66 10.02
C ALA A 18 6.28 -1.52 11.55
N ARG A 19 7.16 -2.30 12.21
CA ARG A 19 7.44 -2.12 13.65
C ARG A 19 8.08 -0.77 13.96
N THR A 20 9.04 -0.32 13.14
CA THR A 20 9.64 1.01 13.29
C THR A 20 8.63 2.13 13.10
N LEU A 21 7.74 1.99 12.10
CA LEU A 21 6.66 2.94 11.86
C LEU A 21 5.70 3.01 13.06
N ARG A 22 5.27 1.85 13.57
CA ARG A 22 4.42 1.75 14.77
C ARG A 22 5.04 2.46 15.98
N ALA A 23 6.29 2.16 16.29
CA ALA A 23 6.99 2.78 17.42
C ALA A 23 7.08 4.29 17.26
N THR A 24 7.31 4.77 16.03
CA THR A 24 7.36 6.20 15.72
C THR A 24 5.99 6.86 15.83
N ALA A 25 4.94 6.22 15.34
CA ALA A 25 3.56 6.69 15.44
C ALA A 25 3.13 6.84 16.91
N LEU A 26 3.45 5.86 17.77
CA LEU A 26 3.22 5.95 19.22
C LEU A 26 3.93 7.15 19.85
N ARG A 27 5.22 7.35 19.53
CA ARG A 27 5.98 8.53 20.02
C ARG A 27 5.41 9.86 19.54
N ARG A 28 4.66 9.86 18.43
CA ARG A 28 3.99 11.03 17.86
C ARG A 28 2.54 11.17 18.32
N GLY A 29 2.07 10.32 19.25
CA GLY A 29 0.72 10.39 19.80
C GLY A 29 -0.38 9.85 18.88
N LEU A 30 -0.03 9.05 17.87
CA LEU A 30 -1.02 8.37 17.04
C LEU A 30 -1.58 7.17 17.79
N ARG A 31 -2.89 6.98 17.65
CA ARG A 31 -3.55 5.73 18.05
C ARG A 31 -3.11 4.61 17.10
N ILE A 32 -2.73 3.47 17.63
CA ILE A 32 -2.40 2.29 16.83
C ILE A 32 -3.57 1.31 16.84
N VAL A 33 -3.88 0.79 15.65
CA VAL A 33 -4.82 -0.31 15.45
C VAL A 33 -4.09 -1.41 14.68
N GLU A 34 -3.88 -2.55 15.32
CA GLU A 34 -3.36 -3.75 14.68
C GLU A 34 -4.52 -4.72 14.45
N ALA A 35 -4.72 -5.13 13.19
CA ALA A 35 -5.72 -6.14 12.89
C ALA A 35 -5.30 -7.49 13.48
N THR A 36 -6.26 -8.23 14.03
CA THR A 36 -6.03 -9.54 14.66
C THR A 36 -6.07 -10.70 13.65
N ALA A 37 -6.61 -10.45 12.44
CA ALA A 37 -6.68 -11.40 11.34
C ALA A 37 -6.55 -10.69 9.98
N SER A 38 -6.31 -11.45 8.91
CA SER A 38 -6.28 -10.94 7.53
C SER A 38 -7.66 -10.56 6.99
N ALA A 39 -8.74 -10.85 7.73
CA ALA A 39 -10.10 -10.47 7.42
C ALA A 39 -10.54 -9.33 8.33
N VAL A 40 -11.35 -8.41 7.79
CA VAL A 40 -12.07 -7.39 8.55
C VAL A 40 -13.02 -8.09 9.52
N PRO A 41 -12.90 -7.90 10.85
CA PRO A 41 -13.94 -8.32 11.77
C PRO A 41 -15.23 -7.57 11.41
N GLU A 42 -16.33 -8.30 11.25
CA GLU A 42 -17.66 -7.68 11.13
C GLU A 42 -17.90 -6.78 12.35
N GLY A 43 -18.05 -5.46 12.14
CA GLY A 43 -18.29 -4.51 13.23
C GLY A 43 -17.57 -3.16 13.16
N LEU A 44 -16.68 -2.94 12.19
CA LEU A 44 -15.93 -1.68 12.07
C LEU A 44 -16.78 -0.42 11.77
N GLY A 45 -18.08 -0.58 11.46
CA GLY A 45 -19.04 0.51 11.27
C GLY A 45 -19.43 1.28 12.55
N ARG A 46 -18.96 0.86 13.72
CA ARG A 46 -19.02 1.66 14.94
C ARG A 46 -17.65 1.66 15.59
N LEU A 47 -16.98 2.80 15.62
CA LEU A 47 -15.85 3.03 16.53
C LEU A 47 -16.37 2.97 17.99
N GLY A 48 -16.58 1.75 18.49
CA GLY A 48 -16.84 1.40 19.88
C GLY A 48 -15.94 0.22 20.20
N TRP A 49 -14.75 0.52 20.70
CA TRP A 49 -13.75 -0.47 21.05
C TRP A 49 -14.04 -0.94 22.47
N ALA A 50 -14.10 -2.26 22.68
CA ALA A 50 -14.56 -2.88 23.93
C ALA A 50 -13.83 -2.36 25.18
N GLU A 51 -14.57 -1.61 26.00
CA GLU A 51 -14.38 -1.56 27.44
C GLU A 51 -14.80 -2.89 28.08
N GLY A 52 -14.29 -3.13 29.28
CA GLY A 52 -14.36 -4.40 29.99
C GLY A 52 -15.76 -5.00 30.13
N THR A 53 -15.76 -6.32 30.29
CA THR A 53 -16.89 -7.18 30.60
C THR A 53 -17.81 -6.61 31.70
N GLY A 54 -19.06 -6.33 31.34
CA GLY A 54 -20.17 -5.95 32.23
C GLY A 54 -21.52 -6.18 31.54
N ARG A 55 -22.50 -6.68 32.29
CA ARG A 55 -23.63 -7.51 31.86
C ARG A 55 -24.94 -6.75 31.56
N ALA A 56 -25.63 -7.19 30.50
CA ALA A 56 -27.08 -7.26 30.21
C ALA A 56 -28.00 -6.01 30.21
N GLY A 57 -28.81 -5.91 29.13
CA GLY A 57 -30.09 -5.17 29.08
C GLY A 57 -30.63 -4.95 27.65
N SER A 58 -31.77 -5.57 27.30
CA SER A 58 -32.57 -5.39 26.07
C SER A 58 -33.42 -4.09 26.14
N ALA A 59 -34.21 -3.56 25.19
CA ALA A 59 -34.73 -3.85 23.84
C ALA A 59 -35.31 -2.51 23.28
N GLY A 60 -35.60 -2.40 21.97
CA GLY A 60 -36.58 -1.42 21.45
C GLY A 60 -36.30 -0.83 20.05
N SER A 61 -37.26 -1.00 19.14
CA SER A 61 -37.35 -0.47 17.76
C SER A 61 -37.46 1.07 17.71
N THR A 62 -37.42 1.84 16.61
CA THR A 62 -38.00 1.72 15.25
C THR A 62 -37.44 2.90 14.41
N GLY A 63 -37.49 2.80 13.07
CA GLY A 63 -36.69 3.62 12.15
C GLY A 63 -37.09 5.08 11.89
N SER A 64 -36.31 5.73 11.02
CA SER A 64 -36.71 6.84 10.15
C SER A 64 -35.62 7.10 9.11
N ALA A 65 -36.03 7.14 7.83
CA ALA A 65 -35.21 7.57 6.71
C ALA A 65 -35.07 9.09 6.74
N GLY A 66 -33.83 9.56 6.86
CA GLY A 66 -33.47 10.97 6.79
C GLY A 66 -32.25 11.13 5.90
N SER A 67 -32.35 12.05 4.93
CA SER A 67 -31.37 12.39 3.92
C SER A 67 -29.94 12.51 4.47
N ALA A 68 -29.01 11.73 3.92
CA ALA A 68 -27.59 11.84 4.21
C ALA A 68 -27.01 13.09 3.54
N GLY A 69 -27.23 14.25 4.17
CA GLY A 69 -26.29 15.34 4.04
C GLY A 69 -24.91 14.83 4.46
N HIS A 70 -23.88 15.13 3.69
CA HIS A 70 -22.48 14.94 4.09
C HIS A 70 -22.20 15.90 5.26
N ALA A 71 -22.69 15.55 6.45
CA ALA A 71 -22.26 16.14 7.70
C ALA A 71 -20.77 15.87 7.78
N GLY A 72 -19.96 16.93 7.68
CA GLY A 72 -18.51 16.85 7.77
C GLY A 72 -18.15 16.01 8.97
N SER A 73 -17.51 14.86 8.74
CA SER A 73 -16.96 14.07 9.82
C SER A 73 -15.93 14.95 10.53
N ASP A 74 -16.11 15.16 11.83
CA ASP A 74 -15.09 15.76 12.68
C ASP A 74 -13.79 14.96 12.47
N GLY A 75 -12.85 15.58 11.75
CA GLY A 75 -12.07 14.87 10.73
C GLY A 75 -10.96 13.99 11.25
N HIS A 76 -11.26 12.80 11.76
CA HIS A 76 -10.25 11.80 12.11
C HIS A 76 -9.38 11.43 10.91
N ALA A 77 -8.07 11.64 11.02
CA ALA A 77 -7.14 11.24 9.97
C ALA A 77 -6.73 9.77 10.17
N VAL A 78 -7.13 8.92 9.23
CA VAL A 78 -6.77 7.49 9.21
C VAL A 78 -5.59 7.27 8.25
N HIS A 79 -4.56 6.60 8.75
CA HIS A 79 -3.37 6.20 8.00
C HIS A 79 -3.35 4.68 7.92
N LEU A 80 -3.08 4.12 6.74
CA LEU A 80 -2.94 2.68 6.53
C LEU A 80 -1.52 2.38 6.06
N HIS A 81 -0.87 1.41 6.72
CA HIS A 81 0.40 0.86 6.24
C HIS A 81 0.31 -0.66 6.14
N ALA A 82 0.09 -1.15 4.93
CA ALA A 82 -0.09 -2.57 4.65
C ALA A 82 0.34 -2.93 3.22
N GLY A 83 0.42 -4.24 2.94
CA GLY A 83 0.52 -4.72 1.57
C GLY A 83 -0.82 -4.64 0.82
N PRO A 84 -0.82 -4.67 -0.52
CA PRO A 84 -2.02 -4.44 -1.35
C PRO A 84 -3.22 -5.29 -0.95
N SER A 85 -3.04 -6.61 -0.79
CA SER A 85 -4.16 -7.52 -0.48
C SER A 85 -4.86 -7.22 0.85
N PHE A 86 -4.13 -6.74 1.86
CA PHE A 86 -4.77 -6.31 3.11
C PHE A 86 -5.42 -4.95 2.94
N ALA A 87 -4.79 -4.05 2.18
CA ALA A 87 -5.32 -2.73 1.92
C ALA A 87 -6.66 -2.78 1.19
N ASP A 88 -6.79 -3.63 0.17
CA ASP A 88 -8.03 -3.83 -0.60
C ASP A 88 -9.21 -4.21 0.30
N VAL A 89 -8.93 -5.02 1.33
CA VAL A 89 -9.95 -5.52 2.26
C VAL A 89 -10.40 -4.44 3.25
N VAL A 90 -9.48 -3.61 3.77
CA VAL A 90 -9.80 -2.64 4.83
C VAL A 90 -10.18 -1.25 4.32
N ALA A 91 -9.74 -0.86 3.12
CA ALA A 91 -9.90 0.50 2.60
C ALA A 91 -11.37 0.98 2.56
N PRO A 92 -12.36 0.18 2.09
CA PRO A 92 -13.77 0.61 2.07
C PRO A 92 -14.28 0.96 3.47
N THR A 93 -13.89 0.16 4.46
CA THR A 93 -14.31 0.34 5.85
C THR A 93 -13.65 1.54 6.52
N LEU A 94 -12.43 1.87 6.12
CA LEU A 94 -11.71 3.06 6.57
C LEU A 94 -12.15 4.34 5.83
N GLY A 95 -13.00 4.21 4.79
CA GLY A 95 -13.44 5.33 3.96
C GLY A 95 -12.28 5.97 3.16
N ILE A 96 -11.24 5.19 2.84
CA ILE A 96 -10.08 5.66 2.06
C ILE A 96 -10.08 5.01 0.67
N ALA A 97 -9.66 5.77 -0.34
CA ALA A 97 -9.44 5.25 -1.69
C ALA A 97 -7.98 4.80 -1.86
N LEU A 98 -7.78 3.65 -2.51
CA LEU A 98 -6.44 3.18 -2.89
C LEU A 98 -6.08 3.74 -4.26
N LEU A 99 -4.90 4.34 -4.35
CA LEU A 99 -4.35 4.87 -5.59
C LEU A 99 -3.19 3.99 -6.02
N GLU A 100 -3.27 3.45 -7.23
CA GLU A 100 -2.17 2.73 -7.87
C GLU A 100 -1.45 3.69 -8.82
N ALA A 101 -0.13 3.81 -8.66
CA ALA A 101 0.67 4.62 -9.57
C ALA A 101 0.75 3.92 -10.94
N PRO A 102 0.71 4.67 -12.06
CA PRO A 102 1.00 4.11 -13.38
C PRO A 102 2.34 3.36 -13.39
N ALA A 103 2.43 2.29 -14.18
CA ALA A 103 3.61 1.43 -14.25
C ALA A 103 4.90 2.18 -14.64
N ASP A 104 4.77 3.27 -15.37
CA ASP A 104 5.85 4.13 -15.85
C ASP A 104 6.09 5.36 -14.96
N TRP A 105 5.35 5.53 -13.86
CA TRP A 105 5.42 6.71 -13.00
C TRP A 105 6.85 7.04 -12.57
N LEU A 106 7.64 6.03 -12.19
CA LEU A 106 9.04 6.23 -11.77
C LEU A 106 9.93 6.75 -12.90
N ALA A 107 9.65 6.38 -14.16
CA ALA A 107 10.37 6.84 -15.34
C ALA A 107 9.99 8.27 -15.75
N GLN A 108 8.83 8.76 -15.30
CA GLN A 108 8.36 10.13 -15.56
C GLN A 108 8.85 11.16 -14.54
N LEU A 109 9.47 10.73 -13.43
CA LEU A 109 9.96 11.66 -12.41
C LEU A 109 11.16 12.48 -12.92
N PRO A 110 11.29 13.76 -12.50
CA PRO A 110 12.48 14.55 -12.79
C PRO A 110 13.77 13.85 -12.39
N ARG A 111 14.81 13.95 -13.23
CA ARG A 111 16.13 13.34 -12.99
C ARG A 111 16.75 13.76 -11.65
N THR A 112 16.42 14.95 -11.14
CA THR A 112 16.87 15.43 -9.82
C THR A 112 16.34 14.59 -8.66
N LEU A 113 15.19 13.92 -8.82
CA LEU A 113 14.60 13.01 -7.84
C LEU A 113 15.08 11.57 -8.01
N THR A 114 15.21 11.10 -9.25
CA THR A 114 15.65 9.72 -9.52
C THR A 114 17.16 9.54 -9.39
N GLN A 115 17.93 10.61 -9.64
CA GLN A 115 19.39 10.66 -9.69
C GLN A 115 20.02 9.70 -10.70
N ARG A 116 19.21 9.07 -11.56
CA ARG A 116 19.62 8.12 -12.60
C ARG A 116 18.60 8.08 -13.72
N ASP A 117 19.02 7.55 -14.88
CA ASP A 117 18.09 7.24 -15.96
C ASP A 117 17.27 6.00 -15.59
N ILE A 118 15.95 6.11 -15.72
CA ILE A 118 14.99 5.02 -15.49
C ILE A 118 14.04 5.01 -16.68
N ARG A 119 13.95 3.88 -17.37
CA ARG A 119 13.08 3.72 -18.53
C ARG A 119 12.02 2.66 -18.25
N ALA A 120 10.78 2.98 -18.58
CA ALA A 120 9.73 1.98 -18.72
C ALA A 120 9.74 1.46 -20.16
N THR A 121 9.83 0.14 -20.32
CA THR A 121 9.82 -0.54 -21.63
C THR A 121 9.16 -1.90 -21.48
N THR A 122 8.86 -2.60 -22.56
CA THR A 122 8.42 -4.00 -22.47
C THR A 122 9.62 -4.93 -22.26
N ILE A 123 9.40 -6.09 -21.63
CA ILE A 123 10.47 -7.10 -21.47
C ILE A 123 10.97 -7.61 -22.82
N GLY A 124 10.09 -7.69 -23.83
CA GLY A 124 10.44 -8.03 -25.21
C GLY A 124 11.47 -7.08 -25.81
N GLU A 125 11.34 -5.78 -25.55
CA GLU A 125 12.35 -4.78 -25.93
C GLU A 125 13.63 -4.90 -25.10
N ALA A 126 13.50 -5.20 -23.80
CA ALA A 126 14.64 -5.34 -22.90
C ALA A 126 15.58 -6.51 -23.27
N TYR A 127 15.10 -7.54 -23.97
CA TYR A 127 15.95 -8.60 -24.53
C TYR A 127 17.04 -8.08 -25.49
N ARG A 128 16.86 -6.88 -26.04
CA ARG A 128 17.84 -6.22 -26.92
C ARG A 128 19.00 -5.55 -26.18
N LEU A 129 18.96 -5.47 -24.85
CA LEU A 129 20.07 -4.92 -24.07
C LEU A 129 21.34 -5.76 -24.30
N ARG A 130 22.47 -5.06 -24.50
CA ARG A 130 23.81 -5.63 -24.72
C ARG A 130 24.82 -5.19 -23.65
N ARG A 131 24.31 -4.72 -22.52
CA ARG A 131 25.07 -4.18 -21.40
C ARG A 131 24.41 -4.60 -20.10
N PRO A 132 25.16 -4.60 -18.98
CA PRO A 132 24.57 -4.77 -17.67
C PRO A 132 23.53 -3.69 -17.36
N ALA A 133 22.41 -4.11 -16.79
CA ALA A 133 21.34 -3.21 -16.37
C ALA A 133 20.60 -3.79 -15.15
N PHE A 134 20.14 -2.90 -14.27
CA PHE A 134 19.18 -3.30 -13.24
C PHE A 134 17.78 -3.31 -13.85
N VAL A 135 17.09 -4.45 -13.76
CA VAL A 135 15.75 -4.64 -14.31
C VAL A 135 14.82 -5.16 -13.21
N LYS A 136 13.62 -4.60 -13.14
CA LYS A 136 12.56 -5.08 -12.25
C LYS A 136 11.17 -4.83 -12.83
N SER A 137 10.18 -5.57 -12.35
CA SER A 137 8.78 -5.17 -12.58
C SER A 137 8.48 -3.85 -11.86
N PRO A 138 7.54 -3.03 -12.37
CA PRO A 138 7.07 -1.83 -11.68
C PRO A 138 6.57 -2.12 -10.26
N ASN A 139 5.55 -2.97 -10.13
CA ASN A 139 4.77 -3.11 -8.88
C ASN A 139 4.56 -4.59 -8.43
N ASP A 140 4.31 -5.52 -9.34
CA ASP A 140 3.82 -6.89 -9.08
C ASP A 140 4.91 -7.95 -8.77
N LYS A 141 6.19 -7.57 -8.81
CA LYS A 141 7.36 -8.43 -8.56
C LYS A 141 7.42 -9.69 -9.44
N SER A 142 6.76 -9.69 -10.61
CA SER A 142 6.78 -10.81 -11.57
C SER A 142 8.18 -11.13 -12.10
N ILE A 143 9.08 -10.14 -12.07
CA ILE A 143 10.49 -10.27 -12.47
C ILE A 143 11.35 -9.94 -11.26
N SER A 144 12.29 -10.83 -10.97
CA SER A 144 13.30 -10.64 -9.93
C SER A 144 14.06 -9.33 -10.13
N ALA A 145 14.04 -8.47 -9.11
CA ALA A 145 14.71 -7.18 -9.14
C ALA A 145 16.22 -7.35 -8.97
N LEU A 146 16.95 -7.44 -10.08
CA LEU A 146 18.37 -7.79 -10.12
C LEU A 146 19.13 -7.00 -11.20
N VAL A 147 20.47 -7.05 -11.11
CA VAL A 147 21.34 -6.69 -12.22
C VAL A 147 21.47 -7.90 -13.13
N TYR A 148 21.04 -7.74 -14.39
CA TYR A 148 21.22 -8.72 -15.44
C TYR A 148 22.46 -8.34 -16.26
N ALA A 149 23.27 -9.33 -16.64
CA ALA A 149 24.48 -9.10 -17.43
C ALA A 149 24.19 -8.49 -18.81
N ASP A 150 23.07 -8.91 -19.41
CA ASP A 150 22.50 -8.40 -20.65
C ASP A 150 21.04 -8.86 -20.77
N GLY A 151 20.36 -8.50 -21.86
CA GLY A 151 18.96 -8.84 -22.11
C GLY A 151 18.68 -10.34 -22.26
N SER A 152 19.67 -11.17 -22.62
CA SER A 152 19.48 -12.61 -22.80
C SER A 152 19.30 -13.38 -21.48
N ARG A 153 19.57 -12.73 -20.35
CA ARG A 153 19.44 -13.30 -19.01
C ARG A 153 18.10 -13.01 -18.34
N LEU A 154 17.25 -12.20 -18.97
CA LEU A 154 15.90 -11.94 -18.48
C LEU A 154 15.03 -13.20 -18.58
N PRO A 155 13.98 -13.33 -17.76
CA PRO A 155 12.99 -14.41 -17.93
C PRO A 155 12.49 -14.44 -19.38
N GLY A 156 12.46 -15.63 -19.99
CA GLY A 156 12.07 -15.79 -21.39
C GLY A 156 10.57 -15.60 -21.63
N PRO A 157 10.14 -15.61 -22.91
CA PRO A 157 8.74 -15.44 -23.30
C PRO A 157 7.83 -16.59 -22.82
N ASP A 158 8.41 -17.72 -22.45
CA ASP A 158 7.74 -18.86 -21.82
C ASP A 158 7.40 -18.63 -20.34
N ALA A 159 8.09 -17.68 -19.68
CA ALA A 159 7.87 -17.32 -18.28
C ALA A 159 7.07 -16.03 -18.10
N VAL A 160 7.25 -15.04 -18.98
CA VAL A 160 6.61 -13.72 -18.89
C VAL A 160 6.18 -13.24 -20.27
N ASP A 161 4.97 -12.70 -20.39
CA ASP A 161 4.47 -12.08 -21.63
C ASP A 161 5.46 -10.99 -22.11
N PRO A 162 5.98 -11.06 -23.35
CA PRO A 162 6.86 -10.05 -23.93
C PRO A 162 6.35 -8.60 -23.88
N ALA A 163 5.03 -8.39 -23.78
CA ALA A 163 4.42 -7.07 -23.64
C ALA A 163 4.48 -6.53 -22.20
N THR A 164 4.86 -7.35 -21.21
CA THR A 164 4.95 -6.96 -19.79
C THR A 164 5.91 -5.78 -19.61
N VAL A 165 5.45 -4.73 -18.93
CA VAL A 165 6.26 -3.54 -18.66
C VAL A 165 7.31 -3.84 -17.58
N VAL A 166 8.54 -3.39 -17.84
CA VAL A 166 9.68 -3.46 -16.93
C VAL A 166 10.32 -2.08 -16.78
N LEU A 167 10.93 -1.86 -15.61
CA LEU A 167 11.77 -0.70 -15.36
C LEU A 167 13.23 -1.10 -15.53
N VAL A 168 13.93 -0.38 -16.40
CA VAL A 168 15.36 -0.56 -16.67
C VAL A 168 16.11 0.67 -16.17
N SER A 169 17.17 0.47 -15.40
CA SER A 169 18.09 1.54 -15.02
C SER A 169 19.55 1.11 -15.14
N ASP A 170 20.43 2.10 -15.19
CA ASP A 170 21.86 1.85 -15.05
C ASP A 170 22.18 1.22 -13.69
N VAL A 171 23.27 0.44 -13.66
CA VAL A 171 23.79 -0.17 -12.44
C VAL A 171 24.42 0.93 -11.57
N MET A 172 23.98 1.03 -10.32
CA MET A 172 24.54 1.95 -9.34
C MET A 172 25.62 1.23 -8.51
N THR A 173 26.76 1.89 -8.34
CA THR A 173 27.84 1.45 -7.44
C THR A 173 27.95 2.45 -6.29
N PHE A 174 28.21 1.96 -5.07
CA PHE A 174 28.31 2.76 -3.84
C PHE A 174 29.70 2.65 -3.25
#